data_AF-A0A1G7L958-F1
#
_entry.id   AF-A0A1G7L958-F1
#
_cell.length_a   1.000
_cell.length_b   1.000
_cell.length_c   1.000
_cell.angle_alpha   90.00
_cell.angle_beta   90.00
_cell.angle_gamma   90.00
#
_symmetry.space_group_name_H-M   'P 1'
#
loop_
_entity.id
_entity.type
_entity.pdbx_description
1 polymer ?
#
loop_
_entity_poly.entity_id
_entity_poly.type
_entity_poly.pdbx_seq_one_letter_code
_entity_poly.pdbx_strand_id
1 'polypeptide(L)'
;MRRIGTPPRIAALTLASALLAAGALAGAATPASAQTTAVRMDYTCTTSAGPAVQLTVWVVGGLPDDGAGPNSVARHEPAFIDVDLDLRELRPVLTIPGGVRLDTDSTAVLDAHITGPDGTRTTQAPFTISPTWLTTTQGTAVRAAGAFPVQYFSTPGEYSLHVDDLALTLRPKRADGTSLGTVTASCSHDPAQTDLLGTVTSQGAIFERPPRPDGLRVVSTTPTSVTLAWEGYSWWFPVYGYDVYLDSGHAGLVTEKQVTLTGLTPDKQHRAKVVSRDTIGVRSATSQGLIFTLPPA
;
A
#
# COMPACT_ATOMS: atom_id res chain seq x y z
N MET A 1 -19.30 85.43 -14.82
CA MET A 1 -18.08 86.03 -14.22
C MET A 1 -17.43 85.00 -13.30
N ARG A 2 -16.14 84.67 -13.54
CA ARG A 2 -15.05 84.24 -12.59
C ARG A 2 -15.36 83.14 -11.55
N ARG A 3 -14.55 82.13 -11.24
CA ARG A 3 -13.14 81.70 -11.44
C ARG A 3 -13.10 80.21 -11.03
N ILE A 4 -12.46 79.30 -11.78
CA ILE A 4 -11.14 78.66 -11.50
C ILE A 4 -10.90 78.25 -10.04
N GLY A 5 -10.69 76.94 -9.81
CA GLY A 5 -9.99 76.41 -8.63
C GLY A 5 -10.17 74.90 -8.35
N THR A 6 -9.38 74.03 -8.98
CA THR A 6 -8.79 72.83 -8.34
C THR A 6 -7.51 73.27 -7.60
N PRO A 7 -6.89 72.56 -6.61
CA PRO A 7 -6.92 71.11 -6.22
C PRO A 7 -6.96 70.95 -4.65
N PRO A 8 -6.41 69.94 -3.92
CA PRO A 8 -5.79 68.65 -4.26
C PRO A 8 -6.29 67.40 -3.48
N ARG A 9 -5.71 66.26 -3.85
CA ARG A 9 -5.86 64.91 -3.28
C ARG A 9 -5.52 64.87 -1.78
N ILE A 10 -6.40 64.28 -0.98
CA ILE A 10 -6.09 63.73 0.35
C ILE A 10 -6.30 62.22 0.27
N ALA A 11 -5.20 61.47 0.46
CA ALA A 11 -5.23 60.04 0.66
C ALA A 11 -5.85 59.74 2.03
N ALA A 12 -7.02 59.09 2.04
CA ALA A 12 -7.58 58.53 3.25
C ALA A 12 -7.17 57.05 3.32
N LEU A 13 -6.14 56.77 4.13
CA LEU A 13 -5.96 55.44 4.73
C LEU A 13 -7.21 55.14 5.56
N THR A 14 -8.00 54.16 5.16
CA THR A 14 -9.00 53.55 6.04
C THR A 14 -8.46 52.25 6.61
N LEU A 15 -7.88 52.36 7.80
CA LEU A 15 -7.80 51.30 8.78
C LEU A 15 -9.11 51.30 9.59
N ALA A 16 -9.92 50.28 9.42
CA ALA A 16 -10.95 49.81 10.36
C ALA A 16 -11.53 48.52 9.75
N SER A 17 -11.92 47.47 10.46
CA SER A 17 -11.78 47.01 11.84
C SER A 17 -12.30 45.57 11.79
N ALA A 18 -11.80 44.71 12.67
CA ALA A 18 -12.19 43.32 12.77
C ALA A 18 -13.71 43.14 12.92
N LEU A 19 -14.27 42.18 12.19
CA LEU A 19 -15.42 41.40 12.65
C LEU A 19 -15.01 39.93 12.72
N LEU A 20 -14.84 39.48 13.95
CA LEU A 20 -14.94 38.08 14.35
C LEU A 20 -16.35 37.58 14.01
N ALA A 21 -16.45 36.70 13.03
CA ALA A 21 -17.54 35.74 12.95
C ALA A 21 -16.96 34.37 13.23
N ALA A 22 -17.07 33.94 14.48
CA ALA A 22 -16.99 32.55 14.87
C ALA A 22 -18.14 31.81 14.18
N GLY A 23 -17.86 31.23 13.01
CA GLY A 23 -18.69 30.25 12.35
C GLY A 23 -18.02 28.89 12.51
N ALA A 24 -18.75 27.95 13.09
CA ALA A 24 -18.32 26.60 13.43
C ALA A 24 -17.30 26.02 12.44
N LEU A 25 -16.16 25.59 12.97
CA LEU A 25 -15.30 24.62 12.31
C LEU A 25 -16.17 23.40 12.00
N ALA A 26 -16.63 23.29 10.76
CA ALA A 26 -16.84 21.99 10.17
C ALA A 26 -15.50 21.29 10.32
N GLY A 27 -15.42 20.33 11.23
CA GLY A 27 -14.28 19.44 11.33
C GLY A 27 -14.15 18.77 9.97
N ALA A 28 -13.27 19.29 9.12
CA ALA A 28 -12.77 18.52 8.01
C ALA A 28 -12.10 17.32 8.66
N ALA A 29 -12.79 16.18 8.65
CA ALA A 29 -12.20 14.91 9.03
C ALA A 29 -10.90 14.81 8.23
N THR A 30 -9.78 14.90 8.93
CA THR A 30 -8.47 14.63 8.33
C THR A 30 -8.56 13.25 7.70
N PRO A 31 -8.01 13.05 6.49
CA PRO A 31 -8.09 11.75 5.85
C PRO A 31 -7.44 10.74 6.79
N ALA A 32 -8.21 9.75 7.22
CA ALA A 32 -7.66 8.54 7.80
C ALA A 32 -6.79 7.92 6.70
N SER A 33 -5.49 7.97 6.89
CA SER A 33 -4.52 7.50 5.91
C SER A 33 -3.58 6.60 6.68
N ALA A 34 -3.72 5.31 6.45
CA ALA A 34 -2.82 4.28 6.95
C ALA A 34 -1.37 4.78 6.88
N GLN A 35 -0.71 4.88 8.05
CA GLN A 35 0.70 5.21 8.06
C GLN A 35 1.44 4.05 7.41
N THR A 36 2.33 4.39 6.48
CA THR A 36 3.19 3.39 5.86
C THR A 36 4.44 3.27 6.72
N THR A 37 4.66 2.10 7.30
CA THR A 37 5.90 1.77 8.02
C THR A 37 6.70 0.80 7.17
N ALA A 38 8.02 0.91 7.22
CA ALA A 38 8.90 -0.01 6.53
C ALA A 38 9.96 -0.54 7.49
N VAL A 39 10.12 -1.86 7.53
CA VAL A 39 11.19 -2.54 8.26
C VAL A 39 12.12 -3.21 7.25
N ARG A 40 13.43 -3.08 7.50
CA ARG A 40 14.46 -3.74 6.69
C ARG A 40 14.89 -5.00 7.43
N MET A 41 14.63 -6.16 6.82
CA MET A 41 15.01 -7.46 7.35
C MET A 41 16.15 -8.04 6.53
N ASP A 42 17.16 -8.59 7.21
CA ASP A 42 18.22 -9.35 6.55
C ASP A 42 18.00 -10.83 6.85
N TYR A 43 17.66 -11.59 5.81
CA TYR A 43 17.33 -13.00 5.94
C TYR A 43 18.49 -13.89 5.50
N THR A 44 18.68 -14.98 6.25
CA THR A 44 19.48 -16.12 5.80
C THR A 44 18.54 -17.19 5.24
N CYS A 45 18.61 -17.41 3.93
CA CYS A 45 17.71 -18.30 3.20
C CYS A 45 18.40 -19.60 2.82
N THR A 46 17.85 -20.74 3.24
CA THR A 46 18.22 -22.06 2.69
C THR A 46 17.41 -22.32 1.43
N THR A 47 18.06 -22.73 0.34
CA THR A 47 17.39 -22.91 -0.96
C THR A 47 17.36 -24.37 -1.39
N SER A 48 16.38 -24.76 -2.20
CA SER A 48 16.36 -26.10 -2.82
C SER A 48 17.49 -26.32 -3.84
N ALA A 49 18.13 -25.24 -4.30
CA ALA A 49 19.11 -25.26 -5.38
C ALA A 49 20.58 -25.19 -4.93
N GLY A 50 20.86 -25.01 -3.63
CA GLY A 50 22.24 -24.86 -3.16
C GLY A 50 22.38 -24.21 -1.78
N PRO A 51 23.57 -23.63 -1.47
CA PRO A 51 23.91 -23.15 -0.14
C PRO A 51 23.04 -21.98 0.31
N ALA A 52 23.15 -21.61 1.59
CA ALA A 52 22.42 -20.49 2.14
C ALA A 52 22.79 -19.17 1.43
N VAL A 53 21.78 -18.37 1.12
CA VAL A 53 21.93 -17.04 0.51
C VAL A 53 21.45 -15.96 1.46
N GLN A 54 22.14 -14.83 1.47
CA GLN A 54 21.69 -13.64 2.17
C GLN A 54 20.69 -12.89 1.30
N LEU A 55 19.62 -12.40 1.92
CA LEU A 55 18.57 -11.65 1.24
C LEU A 55 18.10 -10.49 2.12
N THR A 56 18.37 -9.26 1.70
CA THR A 56 17.68 -8.10 2.29
C THR A 56 16.29 -7.94 1.68
N VAL A 57 15.28 -7.86 2.56
CA VAL A 57 13.89 -7.59 2.21
C VAL A 57 13.42 -6.34 2.95
N TRP A 58 12.83 -5.40 2.21
CA TRP A 58 12.05 -4.34 2.81
C TRP A 58 10.60 -4.80 2.91
N VAL A 59 10.09 -4.90 4.13
CA VAL A 59 8.68 -5.18 4.39
C VAL A 59 8.00 -3.86 4.68
N VAL A 60 7.07 -3.47 3.81
CA VAL A 60 6.36 -2.19 3.88
C VAL A 60 4.92 -2.46 4.30
N GLY A 61 4.58 -2.12 5.54
CA GLY A 61 3.26 -2.30 6.14
C GLY A 61 2.40 -1.05 5.99
N GLY A 62 1.17 -1.22 5.51
CA GLY A 62 0.09 -0.25 5.69
C GLY A 62 -0.71 -0.63 6.92
N LEU A 63 -0.40 0.02 8.05
CA LEU A 63 -1.12 -0.24 9.30
C LEU A 63 -2.51 0.42 9.26
N PRO A 64 -3.53 -0.22 9.83
CA PRO A 64 -4.90 0.28 9.80
C PRO A 64 -5.01 1.61 10.53
N ASP A 65 -5.74 2.56 9.95
CA ASP A 65 -6.07 3.84 10.57
C ASP A 65 -7.56 4.10 10.37
N ASP A 66 -8.32 3.91 11.44
CA ASP A 66 -9.75 4.14 11.48
C ASP A 66 -10.08 5.59 11.91
N GLY A 67 -9.09 6.48 11.99
CA GLY A 67 -9.30 7.93 12.09
C GLY A 67 -9.33 8.52 13.51
N ALA A 68 -8.89 7.78 14.53
CA ALA A 68 -8.72 8.28 15.90
C ALA A 68 -7.25 8.44 16.32
N GLY A 69 -6.40 8.71 15.34
CA GLY A 69 -4.97 8.83 15.49
C GLY A 69 -4.23 7.83 14.62
N PRO A 70 -2.91 7.99 14.46
CA PRO A 70 -2.12 7.10 13.63
C PRO A 70 -2.23 5.66 14.14
N ASN A 71 -2.41 4.73 13.21
CA ASN A 71 -2.47 3.30 13.47
C ASN A 71 -3.53 2.89 14.50
N SER A 72 -4.69 3.55 14.50
CA SER A 72 -5.77 3.30 15.44
C SER A 72 -6.87 2.44 14.82
N VAL A 73 -7.48 1.57 15.63
CA VAL A 73 -8.61 0.74 15.22
C VAL A 73 -9.72 0.76 16.24
N ALA A 74 -10.96 0.62 15.77
CA ALA A 74 -12.09 0.37 16.65
C ALA A 74 -12.01 -1.06 17.22
N ARG A 75 -12.27 -1.18 18.52
CA ARG A 75 -12.38 -2.48 19.18
C ARG A 75 -13.49 -3.30 18.52
N HIS A 76 -13.20 -4.58 18.23
CA HIS A 76 -14.11 -5.53 17.58
C HIS A 76 -14.50 -5.21 16.14
N GLU A 77 -13.84 -4.25 15.50
CA GLU A 77 -13.99 -4.02 14.07
C GLU A 77 -12.89 -4.75 13.27
N PRO A 78 -13.18 -5.11 12.00
CA PRO A 78 -12.19 -5.75 11.13
C PRO A 78 -11.05 -4.79 10.83
N ALA A 79 -9.85 -5.14 11.28
CA ALA A 79 -8.64 -4.38 11.00
C ALA A 79 -7.85 -5.01 9.85
N PHE A 80 -7.51 -4.19 8.86
CA PHE A 80 -6.79 -4.62 7.67
C PHE A 80 -5.33 -4.20 7.75
N ILE A 81 -4.42 -5.16 7.61
CA ILE A 81 -2.98 -4.92 7.60
C ILE A 81 -2.46 -5.37 6.24
N ASP A 82 -2.28 -4.40 5.34
CA ASP A 82 -1.71 -4.64 4.02
C ASP A 82 -0.18 -4.62 4.11
N VAL A 83 0.49 -5.45 3.33
CA VAL A 83 1.95 -5.54 3.34
C VAL A 83 2.46 -5.64 1.92
N ASP A 84 3.55 -4.94 1.60
CA ASP A 84 4.32 -5.18 0.39
C ASP A 84 5.72 -5.67 0.73
N LEU A 85 6.25 -6.56 -0.11
CA LEU A 85 7.65 -6.96 -0.08
C LEU A 85 8.40 -6.24 -1.21
N ASP A 86 9.59 -5.75 -0.89
CA ASP A 86 10.57 -5.24 -1.84
C ASP A 86 11.90 -5.98 -1.63
N LEU A 87 12.14 -6.97 -2.48
CA LEU A 87 13.30 -7.86 -2.45
C LEU A 87 14.39 -7.29 -3.38
N ARG A 88 15.24 -6.41 -2.85
CA ARG A 88 16.20 -5.61 -3.62
C ARG A 88 17.45 -6.39 -4.06
N GLU A 89 17.78 -7.43 -3.33
CA GLU A 89 19.02 -8.19 -3.50
C GLU A 89 18.84 -9.51 -4.24
N LEU A 90 17.63 -9.83 -4.69
CA LEU A 90 17.45 -10.97 -5.56
C LEU A 90 18.26 -10.76 -6.84
N ARG A 91 19.27 -11.61 -7.01
CA ARG A 91 20.09 -11.75 -8.21
C ARG A 91 19.94 -13.18 -8.68
N PRO A 92 19.82 -13.43 -10.00
CA PRO A 92 19.87 -14.79 -10.49
C PRO A 92 21.23 -15.39 -10.14
N VAL A 93 21.23 -16.54 -9.45
CA VAL A 93 22.43 -17.30 -9.06
C VAL A 93 23.29 -17.69 -10.27
N LEU A 94 22.68 -17.70 -11.45
CA LEU A 94 23.30 -18.05 -12.72
C LEU A 94 23.41 -16.80 -13.60
N THR A 95 24.60 -16.56 -14.14
CA THR A 95 24.87 -15.62 -15.25
C THR A 95 24.22 -16.13 -16.54
N ILE A 96 22.89 -16.21 -16.56
CA ILE A 96 22.11 -16.63 -17.73
C ILE A 96 22.11 -15.47 -18.72
N PRO A 97 22.63 -15.68 -19.96
CA PRO A 97 22.54 -14.67 -21.01
C PRO A 97 21.08 -14.28 -21.25
N GLY A 98 20.77 -12.98 -21.17
CA GLY A 98 19.40 -12.47 -21.34
C GLY A 98 18.54 -12.42 -20.06
N GLY A 99 19.06 -12.88 -18.91
CA GLY A 99 18.36 -12.82 -17.63
C GLY A 99 17.25 -13.86 -17.47
N VAL A 100 16.47 -13.70 -16.40
CA VAL A 100 15.41 -14.61 -15.98
C VAL A 100 14.16 -13.82 -15.64
N ARG A 101 12.98 -14.33 -16.03
CA ARG A 101 11.70 -13.76 -15.63
C ARG A 101 11.12 -14.55 -14.45
N LEU A 102 10.70 -13.84 -13.42
CA LEU A 102 9.73 -14.36 -12.46
C LEU A 102 8.33 -14.00 -12.95
N ASP A 103 7.41 -14.95 -12.93
CA ASP A 103 6.02 -14.77 -13.35
C ASP A 103 5.07 -14.80 -12.14
N THR A 104 3.78 -14.59 -12.40
CA THR A 104 2.69 -14.60 -11.39
C THR A 104 2.48 -15.94 -10.69
N ASP A 105 3.15 -17.00 -11.13
CA ASP A 105 3.17 -18.32 -10.48
C ASP A 105 4.24 -18.41 -9.38
N SER A 106 5.06 -17.38 -9.21
CA SER A 106 6.00 -17.24 -8.10
C SER A 106 5.30 -16.58 -6.92
N THR A 107 5.48 -17.15 -5.73
CA THR A 107 4.77 -16.75 -4.50
C THR A 107 5.73 -16.57 -3.34
N ALA A 108 5.27 -15.83 -2.32
CA ALA A 108 5.91 -15.75 -1.03
C ALA A 108 4.88 -15.88 0.10
N VAL A 109 5.33 -16.29 1.27
CA VAL A 109 4.55 -16.27 2.52
C VAL A 109 5.42 -15.64 3.59
N LEU A 110 4.94 -14.54 4.19
CA LEU A 110 5.60 -13.89 5.32
C LEU A 110 4.87 -14.30 6.59
N ASP A 111 5.60 -14.90 7.52
CA ASP A 111 5.13 -15.16 8.87
C ASP A 111 5.27 -13.89 9.71
N ALA A 112 4.36 -13.73 10.66
CA ALA A 112 4.39 -12.62 11.61
C ALA A 112 3.69 -13.03 12.90
N HIS A 113 3.99 -12.30 13.96
CA HIS A 113 3.27 -12.41 15.21
C HIS A 113 2.83 -11.05 15.71
N ILE A 114 1.68 -11.06 16.39
CA ILE A 114 1.06 -9.89 16.99
C ILE A 114 1.02 -10.15 18.50
N THR A 115 1.61 -9.24 19.27
CA THR A 115 1.60 -9.29 20.73
C THR A 115 0.80 -8.11 21.26
N GLY A 116 -0.13 -8.37 22.17
CA GLY A 116 -0.93 -7.32 22.79
C GLY A 116 -1.54 -7.75 24.13
N PRO A 117 -2.53 -7.00 24.63
CA PRO A 117 -3.14 -7.25 25.94
C PRO A 117 -3.87 -8.59 26.07
N ASP A 118 -4.23 -9.21 24.94
CA ASP A 118 -4.89 -10.53 24.88
C ASP A 118 -3.91 -11.68 24.58
N GLY A 119 -2.60 -11.43 24.58
CA GLY A 119 -1.53 -12.41 24.37
C GLY A 119 -0.84 -12.25 23.02
N THR A 120 -0.14 -13.31 22.61
CA THR A 120 0.58 -13.37 21.33
C THR A 120 -0.11 -14.37 20.40
N ARG A 121 -0.27 -13.98 19.13
CA ARG A 121 -0.79 -14.85 18.06
C ARG A 121 0.04 -14.71 16.80
N THR A 122 0.09 -15.77 16.00
CA THR A 122 0.76 -15.73 14.70
C THR A 122 -0.23 -15.46 13.57
N THR A 123 0.27 -14.94 12.46
CA THR A 123 -0.47 -14.71 11.22
C THR A 123 0.48 -14.81 10.04
N GLN A 124 -0.06 -15.01 8.84
CA GLN A 124 0.73 -15.21 7.63
C GLN A 124 0.14 -14.39 6.50
N ALA A 125 0.98 -13.66 5.77
CA ALA A 125 0.59 -12.93 4.57
C ALA A 125 1.04 -13.71 3.33
N PRO A 126 0.11 -14.17 2.47
CA PRO A 126 0.47 -14.69 1.16
C PRO A 126 0.70 -13.55 0.18
N PHE A 127 1.66 -13.75 -0.72
CA PHE A 127 2.02 -12.80 -1.77
C PHE A 127 2.08 -13.47 -3.13
N THR A 128 1.62 -12.76 -4.16
CA THR A 128 1.88 -13.10 -5.55
C THR A 128 2.92 -12.12 -6.11
N ILE A 129 4.00 -12.66 -6.65
CA ILE A 129 5.07 -11.85 -7.22
C ILE A 129 4.62 -11.31 -8.58
N SER A 130 4.77 -10.01 -8.78
CA SER A 130 4.49 -9.39 -10.09
C SER A 130 5.54 -9.83 -11.11
N PRO A 131 5.16 -10.03 -12.39
CA PRO A 131 6.11 -10.41 -13.42
C PRO A 131 7.31 -9.48 -13.47
N THR A 132 8.52 -10.00 -13.35
CA THR A 132 9.73 -9.17 -13.21
C THR A 132 10.89 -9.81 -13.94
N TRP A 133 11.58 -9.03 -14.76
CA TRP A 133 12.85 -9.41 -15.37
C TRP A 133 14.00 -9.15 -14.40
N LEU A 134 14.74 -10.21 -14.10
CA LEU A 134 15.96 -10.19 -13.32
C LEU A 134 17.14 -10.30 -14.28
N THR A 135 17.90 -9.23 -14.42
CA THR A 135 19.15 -9.19 -15.20
C THR A 135 20.35 -9.10 -14.25
N THR A 136 21.53 -9.49 -14.75
CA THR A 136 22.76 -9.53 -13.93
C THR A 136 23.34 -8.14 -13.64
N THR A 137 22.87 -7.09 -14.34
CA THR A 137 23.46 -5.75 -14.32
C THR A 137 22.63 -4.70 -13.60
N GLN A 138 21.36 -4.98 -13.25
CA GLN A 138 20.50 -4.02 -12.57
C GLN A 138 19.83 -4.63 -11.34
N GLY A 139 19.84 -3.84 -10.25
CA GLY A 139 19.17 -4.15 -9.00
C GLY A 139 17.65 -4.03 -9.08
N THR A 140 17.03 -4.78 -9.99
CA THR A 140 15.57 -4.82 -10.11
C THR A 140 14.99 -5.42 -8.83
N ALA A 141 14.30 -4.58 -8.07
CA ALA A 141 13.50 -4.99 -6.94
C ALA A 141 12.39 -5.94 -7.40
N VAL A 142 12.36 -7.16 -6.88
CA VAL A 142 11.16 -7.99 -6.99
C VAL A 142 10.18 -7.46 -5.96
N ARG A 143 9.01 -7.03 -6.42
CA ARG A 143 7.97 -6.53 -5.53
C ARG A 143 6.74 -7.41 -5.57
N ALA A 144 6.13 -7.56 -4.41
CA ALA A 144 4.90 -8.32 -4.26
C ALA A 144 3.99 -7.61 -3.26
N ALA A 145 2.70 -7.55 -3.55
CA ALA A 145 1.72 -7.05 -2.61
C ALA A 145 0.96 -8.22 -1.98
N GLY A 146 0.66 -8.08 -0.71
CA GLY A 146 -0.05 -9.06 0.11
C GLY A 146 -0.81 -8.36 1.23
N ALA A 147 -1.43 -9.16 2.06
CA ALA A 147 -2.09 -8.69 3.28
C ALA A 147 -2.16 -9.85 4.26
N PHE A 148 -2.14 -9.53 5.54
CA PHE A 148 -2.54 -10.52 6.55
C PHE A 148 -4.05 -10.72 6.47
N PRO A 149 -4.56 -11.91 6.83
CA PRO A 149 -5.97 -12.12 7.10
C PRO A 149 -6.51 -11.03 8.04
N VAL A 150 -7.80 -10.72 7.90
CA VAL A 150 -8.48 -9.71 8.74
C VAL A 150 -8.19 -9.97 10.21
N GLN A 151 -7.71 -8.94 10.90
CA GLN A 151 -7.40 -8.99 12.32
C GLN A 151 -8.56 -8.43 13.13
N TYR A 152 -8.69 -8.93 14.36
CA TYR A 152 -9.62 -8.39 15.35
C TYR A 152 -8.84 -8.06 16.62
N PHE A 153 -8.92 -6.80 17.06
CA PHE A 153 -8.23 -6.29 18.25
C PHE A 153 -9.25 -6.06 19.36
N SER A 154 -9.56 -7.13 20.09
CA SER A 154 -10.71 -7.23 20.99
C SER A 154 -10.51 -6.61 22.37
N THR A 155 -9.26 -6.36 22.78
CA THR A 155 -8.92 -5.76 24.06
C THR A 155 -8.29 -4.40 23.84
N PRO A 156 -8.81 -3.31 24.44
CA PRO A 156 -8.19 -2.00 24.29
C PRO A 156 -6.72 -2.00 24.74
N GLY A 157 -5.86 -1.32 23.98
CA GLY A 157 -4.42 -1.24 24.24
C GLY A 157 -3.59 -1.30 22.98
N GLU A 158 -2.27 -1.32 23.16
CA GLU A 158 -1.31 -1.38 22.07
C GLU A 158 -0.98 -2.81 21.69
N TYR A 159 -0.96 -3.07 20.38
CA TYR A 159 -0.56 -4.32 19.77
C TYR A 159 0.68 -4.08 18.92
N SER A 160 1.76 -4.83 19.17
CA SER A 160 2.96 -4.80 18.34
C SER A 160 2.90 -5.90 17.29
N LEU A 161 3.17 -5.54 16.04
CA LEU A 161 3.26 -6.47 14.91
C LEU A 161 4.73 -6.64 14.53
N HIS A 162 5.20 -7.87 14.62
CA HIS A 162 6.57 -8.27 14.32
C HIS A 162 6.57 -9.22 13.13
N VAL A 163 7.54 -9.06 12.22
CA VAL A 163 7.70 -9.93 11.05
C VAL A 163 8.69 -11.05 11.39
N ASP A 164 8.34 -12.27 11.02
CA ASP A 164 9.12 -13.46 11.33
C ASP A 164 9.77 -14.01 10.04
N ASP A 165 9.69 -15.33 9.86
CA ASP A 165 10.26 -16.07 8.74
C ASP A 165 9.56 -15.76 7.41
N LEU A 166 10.32 -15.96 6.33
CA LEU A 166 9.86 -15.75 4.95
C LEU A 166 10.06 -17.05 4.16
N ALA A 167 9.00 -17.51 3.51
CA ALA A 167 9.06 -18.62 2.56
C ALA A 167 8.88 -18.11 1.15
N LEU A 168 9.76 -18.51 0.23
CA LEU A 168 9.68 -18.18 -1.20
C LEU A 168 9.46 -19.44 -2.03
N THR A 169 8.62 -19.34 -3.05
CA THR A 169 8.50 -20.34 -4.12
C THR A 169 8.61 -19.62 -5.45
N LEU A 170 9.78 -19.68 -6.07
CA LEU A 170 10.12 -18.98 -7.31
C LEU A 170 10.06 -19.95 -8.49
N ARG A 171 9.43 -19.54 -9.59
CA ARG A 171 9.28 -20.31 -10.83
C ARG A 171 9.90 -19.57 -12.01
N PRO A 172 11.23 -19.46 -12.06
CA PRO A 172 11.93 -18.72 -13.10
C PRO A 172 11.71 -19.29 -14.51
N LYS A 173 11.65 -18.41 -15.51
CA LYS A 173 11.61 -18.74 -16.94
C LYS A 173 12.66 -17.95 -17.73
N ARG A 174 13.13 -18.51 -18.84
CA ARG A 174 14.00 -17.83 -19.80
C ARG A 174 13.22 -16.84 -20.68
N ALA A 175 13.94 -16.03 -21.45
CA ALA A 175 13.42 -15.15 -22.50
C ALA A 175 12.48 -15.85 -23.49
N ASP A 176 12.75 -17.11 -23.82
CA ASP A 176 11.96 -17.93 -24.74
C ASP A 176 10.73 -18.59 -24.07
N GLY A 177 10.48 -18.33 -22.78
CA GLY A 177 9.39 -18.93 -22.00
C GLY A 177 9.72 -20.30 -21.40
N THR A 178 10.90 -20.87 -21.65
CA THR A 178 11.31 -22.15 -21.07
C THR A 178 11.43 -22.06 -19.56
N SER A 179 10.75 -22.95 -18.84
CA SER A 179 10.87 -23.05 -17.38
C SER A 179 12.25 -23.54 -16.95
N LEU A 180 12.78 -22.91 -15.89
CA LEU A 180 14.06 -23.28 -15.26
C LEU A 180 13.87 -24.14 -14.00
N GLY A 181 12.65 -24.65 -13.78
CA GLY A 181 12.27 -25.39 -12.57
C GLY A 181 11.78 -24.48 -11.45
N THR A 182 11.48 -25.09 -10.30
CA THR A 182 11.02 -24.38 -9.09
C THR A 182 12.15 -24.29 -8.08
N VAL A 183 12.39 -23.09 -7.56
CA VAL A 183 13.31 -22.83 -6.46
C VAL A 183 12.50 -22.45 -5.23
N THR A 184 12.61 -23.21 -4.16
CA THR A 184 12.03 -22.84 -2.87
C THR A 184 13.11 -22.30 -1.95
N ALA A 185 12.78 -21.33 -1.12
CA ALA A 185 13.66 -20.82 -0.08
C ALA A 185 12.93 -20.70 1.25
N SER A 186 13.58 -21.15 2.32
CA SER A 186 13.14 -20.95 3.70
C SER A 186 14.12 -20.00 4.37
N CYS A 187 13.63 -18.84 4.78
CA CYS A 187 14.42 -17.71 5.21
C CYS A 187 14.10 -17.33 6.65
N SER A 188 15.12 -17.28 7.50
CA SER A 188 15.01 -16.79 8.88
C SER A 188 15.84 -15.54 9.07
N HIS A 189 15.33 -14.57 9.83
CA HIS A 189 16.08 -13.37 10.19
C HIS A 189 16.94 -13.61 11.45
N ASP A 190 17.90 -12.72 11.70
CA ASP A 190 18.64 -12.74 12.96
C ASP A 190 17.71 -12.21 14.08
N PRO A 191 17.54 -12.94 15.20
CA PRO A 191 16.72 -12.49 16.32
C PRO A 191 17.24 -11.20 17.00
N ALA A 192 18.47 -10.78 16.73
CA ALA A 192 19.00 -9.50 17.20
C ALA A 192 18.50 -8.29 16.37
N GLN A 193 17.89 -8.51 15.20
CA GLN A 193 17.33 -7.45 14.37
C GLN A 193 15.99 -6.96 14.93
N THR A 194 15.69 -5.68 14.68
CA THR A 194 14.35 -5.14 14.96
C THR A 194 13.38 -5.59 13.87
N ASP A 195 12.50 -6.51 14.25
CA ASP A 195 11.43 -7.10 13.47
C ASP A 195 10.09 -6.36 13.59
N LEU A 196 10.02 -5.31 14.42
CA LEU A 196 8.82 -4.51 14.61
C LEU A 196 8.42 -3.78 13.32
N LEU A 197 7.35 -4.24 12.68
CA LEU A 197 6.72 -3.55 11.56
C LEU A 197 5.92 -2.34 12.03
N GLY A 198 5.38 -2.39 13.24
CA GLY A 198 4.83 -1.23 13.94
C GLY A 198 3.78 -1.60 14.98
N THR A 199 3.14 -0.58 15.54
CA THR A 199 2.15 -0.71 16.60
C THR A 199 0.78 -0.25 16.15
N VAL A 200 -0.25 -0.96 16.58
CA VAL A 200 -1.66 -0.64 16.36
C VAL A 200 -2.33 -0.44 17.71
N THR A 201 -3.10 0.64 17.86
CA THR A 201 -3.82 0.96 19.09
C THR A 201 -5.29 0.62 18.95
N SER A 202 -5.76 -0.38 19.70
CA SER A 202 -7.18 -0.69 19.80
C SER A 202 -7.86 0.23 20.81
N GLN A 203 -8.90 0.92 20.37
CA GLN A 203 -9.64 1.88 21.18
C GLN A 203 -11.07 1.41 21.44
N GLY A 204 -11.61 1.74 22.61
CA GLY A 204 -13.02 1.49 22.96
C GLY A 204 -14.00 2.44 22.29
N ALA A 205 -13.77 2.80 21.02
CA ALA A 205 -14.60 3.70 20.21
C ALA A 205 -15.02 3.01 18.91
N ILE A 206 -16.05 3.55 18.25
CA ILE A 206 -16.58 3.08 16.96
C ILE A 206 -16.26 4.15 15.91
N PHE A 207 -15.84 3.72 14.72
CA PHE A 207 -15.47 4.62 13.63
C PHE A 207 -16.28 4.32 12.37
N GLU A 208 -17.31 5.14 12.12
CA GLU A 208 -18.17 4.93 10.96
C GLU A 208 -17.50 5.42 9.66
N ARG A 209 -17.29 4.51 8.71
CA ARG A 209 -16.78 4.81 7.38
C ARG A 209 -17.27 3.81 6.33
N PRO A 210 -17.30 4.19 5.04
CA PRO A 210 -17.65 3.26 3.97
C PRO A 210 -16.78 2.01 4.00
N PRO A 211 -17.31 0.83 3.61
CA PRO A 211 -16.48 -0.36 3.46
C PRO A 211 -15.37 -0.11 2.43
N ARG A 212 -14.17 -0.62 2.71
CA ARG A 212 -13.06 -0.57 1.76
C ARG A 212 -13.39 -1.37 0.50
N PRO A 213 -12.95 -0.93 -0.69
CA PRO A 213 -12.97 -1.77 -1.87
C PRO A 213 -12.08 -3.00 -1.69
N ASP A 214 -12.47 -4.10 -2.30
CA ASP A 214 -11.73 -5.35 -2.37
C ASP A 214 -11.70 -5.90 -3.81
N GLY A 215 -11.09 -7.07 -4.01
CA GLY A 215 -11.02 -7.70 -5.34
C GLY A 215 -10.32 -6.85 -6.42
N LEU A 216 -9.47 -5.90 -6.02
CA LEU A 216 -8.71 -5.04 -6.94
C LEU A 216 -7.81 -5.91 -7.83
N ARG A 217 -8.04 -5.83 -9.14
CA ARG A 217 -7.40 -6.69 -10.14
C ARG A 217 -7.13 -5.97 -11.46
N VAL A 218 -6.15 -6.47 -12.19
CA VAL A 218 -5.92 -6.11 -13.59
C VAL A 218 -6.94 -6.83 -14.47
N VAL A 219 -7.61 -6.09 -15.35
CA VAL A 219 -8.52 -6.62 -16.39
C VAL A 219 -7.80 -6.74 -17.73
N SER A 220 -7.03 -5.72 -18.10
CA SER A 220 -6.23 -5.72 -19.34
C SER A 220 -5.04 -4.77 -19.21
N THR A 221 -4.00 -5.03 -20.00
CA THR A 221 -2.83 -4.17 -20.11
C THR A 221 -2.44 -3.97 -21.56
N THR A 222 -1.90 -2.79 -21.84
CA THR A 222 -1.06 -2.52 -23.01
C THR A 222 0.32 -2.09 -22.48
N PRO A 223 1.34 -1.90 -23.33
CA PRO A 223 2.62 -1.39 -22.85
C PRO A 223 2.53 -0.04 -22.11
N THR A 224 1.49 0.76 -22.35
CA THR A 224 1.36 2.11 -21.77
C THR A 224 0.04 2.35 -21.02
N SER A 225 -0.76 1.31 -20.82
CA SER A 225 -2.04 1.43 -20.13
C SER A 225 -2.43 0.18 -19.34
N VAL A 226 -3.26 0.37 -18.32
CA VAL A 226 -3.86 -0.70 -17.54
C VAL A 226 -5.34 -0.41 -17.31
N THR A 227 -6.16 -1.45 -17.39
CA THR A 227 -7.54 -1.42 -16.92
C THR A 227 -7.61 -2.14 -15.58
N LEU A 228 -8.07 -1.46 -14.55
CA LEU A 228 -8.24 -1.99 -13.19
C LEU A 228 -9.72 -2.10 -12.87
N ALA A 229 -10.13 -3.15 -12.17
CA ALA A 229 -11.48 -3.31 -11.62
C ALA A 229 -11.41 -3.75 -10.17
N TRP A 230 -12.45 -3.47 -9.40
CA TRP A 230 -12.60 -3.85 -8.00
C TRP A 230 -14.06 -4.11 -7.68
N GLU A 231 -14.32 -4.67 -6.51
CA GLU A 231 -15.65 -4.76 -5.95
C GLU A 231 -15.88 -3.62 -4.96
N GLY A 232 -17.14 -3.24 -4.81
CA GLY A 232 -17.54 -2.11 -3.99
C GLY A 232 -18.90 -2.36 -3.39
N TYR A 233 -19.08 -1.90 -2.15
CA TYR A 233 -20.20 -2.27 -1.29
C TYR A 233 -21.10 -1.08 -0.99
N SER A 234 -22.38 -1.37 -0.73
CA SER A 234 -23.32 -0.37 -0.23
C SER A 234 -22.93 0.09 1.16
N TRP A 235 -23.19 1.36 1.44
CA TRP A 235 -23.00 1.98 2.74
C TRP A 235 -24.23 2.83 3.07
N TRP A 236 -24.49 3.08 4.35
CA TRP A 236 -25.69 3.82 4.78
C TRP A 236 -25.69 5.27 4.27
N PHE A 237 -24.52 5.92 4.24
CA PHE A 237 -24.29 7.03 3.32
C PHE A 237 -23.89 6.48 1.96
N PRO A 238 -24.61 6.81 0.87
CA PRO A 238 -24.28 6.28 -0.45
C PRO A 238 -22.81 6.53 -0.81
N VAL A 239 -22.18 5.51 -1.40
CA VAL A 239 -20.83 5.66 -1.97
C VAL A 239 -20.93 6.58 -3.20
N TYR A 240 -20.27 7.73 -3.13
CA TYR A 240 -20.20 8.72 -4.22
C TYR A 240 -19.26 8.25 -5.33
N GLY A 241 -18.16 7.59 -4.97
CA GLY A 241 -17.19 7.07 -5.91
C GLY A 241 -15.96 6.48 -5.25
N TYR A 242 -14.91 6.31 -6.04
CA TYR A 242 -13.68 5.62 -5.69
C TYR A 242 -12.46 6.47 -6.02
N ASP A 243 -11.68 6.84 -5.01
CA ASP A 243 -10.38 7.46 -5.19
C ASP A 243 -9.37 6.37 -5.61
N VAL A 244 -8.76 6.54 -6.77
CA VAL A 244 -7.76 5.61 -7.32
C VAL A 244 -6.38 6.22 -7.15
N TYR A 245 -5.44 5.40 -6.67
CA TYR A 245 -4.06 5.78 -6.45
C TYR A 245 -3.13 4.87 -7.27
N LEU A 246 -2.08 5.45 -7.85
CA LEU A 246 -1.04 4.78 -8.61
C LEU A 246 0.34 5.30 -8.20
N ASP A 247 1.29 4.40 -7.88
CA ASP A 247 2.69 4.74 -7.55
C ASP A 247 2.84 5.87 -6.51
N SER A 248 1.98 5.87 -5.48
CA SER A 248 1.83 6.90 -4.42
C SER A 248 1.09 8.20 -4.82
N GLY A 249 0.79 8.42 -6.09
CA GLY A 249 -0.01 9.55 -6.57
C GLY A 249 -1.51 9.26 -6.59
N HIS A 250 -2.34 10.30 -6.41
CA HIS A 250 -3.78 10.22 -6.69
C HIS A 250 -3.99 10.32 -8.20
N ALA A 251 -4.54 9.25 -8.79
CA ALA A 251 -4.81 9.17 -10.23
C ALA A 251 -6.15 9.80 -10.60
N GLY A 252 -7.11 9.81 -9.68
CA GLY A 252 -8.41 10.45 -9.88
C GLY A 252 -9.52 9.85 -9.03
N LEU A 253 -10.72 10.41 -9.18
CA LEU A 253 -11.96 9.94 -8.58
C LEU A 253 -12.88 9.43 -9.70
N VAL A 254 -13.35 8.20 -9.58
CA VAL A 254 -14.27 7.58 -10.55
C VAL A 254 -15.54 7.11 -9.86
N THR A 255 -16.67 7.08 -10.59
CA THR A 255 -17.95 6.57 -10.05
C THR A 255 -18.16 5.10 -10.38
N GLU A 256 -17.55 4.62 -11.46
CA GLU A 256 -17.57 3.22 -11.86
C GLU A 256 -16.58 2.38 -11.04
N LYS A 257 -16.83 1.07 -10.94
CA LYS A 257 -15.93 0.11 -10.28
C LYS A 257 -14.77 -0.37 -11.18
N GLN A 258 -14.44 0.43 -12.17
CA GLN A 258 -13.40 0.17 -13.17
C GLN A 258 -12.79 1.48 -13.65
N VAL A 259 -11.48 1.46 -13.95
CA VAL A 259 -10.78 2.60 -14.55
C VAL A 259 -9.73 2.12 -15.54
N THR A 260 -9.52 2.88 -16.62
CA THR A 260 -8.35 2.73 -17.49
C THR A 260 -7.37 3.87 -17.22
N LEU A 261 -6.14 3.52 -16.85
CA LEU A 261 -5.04 4.45 -16.65
C LEU A 261 -4.09 4.37 -17.85
N THR A 262 -3.68 5.51 -18.40
CA THR A 262 -2.86 5.62 -19.61
C THR A 262 -1.60 6.45 -19.37
N GLY A 263 -0.66 6.44 -20.30
CA GLY A 263 0.59 7.21 -20.20
C GLY A 263 1.60 6.58 -19.24
N LEU A 264 1.48 5.28 -19.01
CA LEU A 264 2.36 4.51 -18.14
C LEU A 264 3.62 4.08 -18.90
N THR A 265 4.68 3.79 -18.14
CA THR A 265 5.95 3.35 -18.71
C THR A 265 5.95 1.83 -18.91
N PRO A 266 6.20 1.32 -20.14
CA PRO A 266 6.34 -0.12 -20.39
C PRO A 266 7.39 -0.77 -19.49
N ASP A 267 7.23 -2.08 -19.24
CA ASP A 267 8.17 -2.90 -18.45
C ASP A 267 8.50 -2.35 -17.05
N LYS A 268 7.60 -1.53 -16.50
CA LYS A 268 7.73 -0.97 -15.14
C LYS A 268 6.69 -1.60 -14.22
N GLN A 269 7.14 -1.93 -13.01
CA GLN A 269 6.23 -2.27 -11.92
C GLN A 269 5.50 -1.02 -11.43
N HIS A 270 4.19 -1.15 -11.34
CA HIS A 270 3.29 -0.14 -10.80
C HIS A 270 2.54 -0.70 -9.60
N ARG A 271 2.11 0.19 -8.70
CA ARG A 271 1.29 -0.18 -7.55
C ARG A 271 0.00 0.63 -7.48
N ALA A 272 -1.14 -0.07 -7.48
CA ALA A 272 -2.46 0.53 -7.38
C ALA A 272 -3.13 0.29 -6.03
N LYS A 273 -3.96 1.24 -5.61
CA LYS A 273 -4.88 1.17 -4.47
C LYS A 273 -6.17 1.91 -4.79
N VAL A 274 -7.27 1.52 -4.13
CA VAL A 274 -8.57 2.16 -4.28
C VAL A 274 -9.18 2.43 -2.90
N VAL A 275 -9.88 3.56 -2.75
CA VAL A 275 -10.57 3.97 -1.54
C VAL A 275 -12.00 4.35 -1.89
N SER A 276 -12.99 3.83 -1.18
CA SER A 276 -14.38 4.29 -1.31
C SER A 276 -14.54 5.67 -0.68
N ARG A 277 -15.34 6.54 -1.29
CA ARG A 277 -15.72 7.84 -0.73
C ARG A 277 -17.24 7.96 -0.74
N ASP A 278 -17.85 8.30 0.38
CA ASP A 278 -19.30 8.56 0.44
C ASP A 278 -19.69 9.99 0.07
N THR A 279 -20.99 10.25 0.02
CA THR A 279 -21.57 11.55 -0.33
C THR A 279 -21.28 12.67 0.67
N ILE A 280 -20.87 12.34 1.91
CA ILE A 280 -20.46 13.33 2.91
C ILE A 280 -18.94 13.53 2.95
N GLY A 281 -18.19 12.80 2.11
CA GLY A 281 -16.75 12.93 1.93
C GLY A 281 -15.90 12.03 2.83
N VAL A 282 -16.51 11.13 3.60
CA VAL A 282 -15.78 10.15 4.41
C VAL A 282 -15.21 9.07 3.51
N ARG A 283 -13.94 8.73 3.76
CA ARG A 283 -13.18 7.72 3.02
C ARG A 283 -13.16 6.39 3.76
N SER A 284 -13.14 5.27 3.05
CA SER A 284 -12.84 3.97 3.64
C SER A 284 -11.35 3.82 3.99
N ALA A 285 -10.98 2.72 4.63
CA ALA A 285 -9.60 2.24 4.57
C ALA A 285 -9.18 1.98 3.11
N THR A 286 -7.88 2.00 2.81
CA THR A 286 -7.36 1.66 1.48
C THR A 286 -7.59 0.19 1.16
N SER A 287 -7.91 -0.15 -0.10
CA SER A 287 -7.91 -1.54 -0.58
C SER A 287 -6.53 -2.19 -0.42
N GLN A 288 -6.48 -3.52 -0.54
CA GLN A 288 -5.21 -4.23 -0.62
C GLN A 288 -4.44 -3.67 -1.83
N GLY A 289 -3.13 -3.51 -1.68
CA GLY A 289 -2.28 -3.08 -2.77
C GLY A 289 -2.28 -4.10 -3.91
N LEU A 290 -2.28 -3.62 -5.14
CA LEU A 290 -2.07 -4.45 -6.32
C LEU A 290 -0.79 -4.00 -7.00
N ILE A 291 0.21 -4.88 -7.07
CA ILE A 291 1.43 -4.66 -7.85
C ILE A 291 1.32 -5.43 -9.15
N PHE A 292 1.57 -4.75 -10.26
CA PHE A 292 1.54 -5.32 -11.61
C PHE A 292 2.65 -4.72 -12.45
N THR A 293 3.03 -5.43 -13.52
CA THR A 293 4.02 -4.99 -14.48
C THR A 293 3.38 -4.90 -15.86
N LEU A 294 3.62 -3.80 -16.56
CA LEU A 294 3.14 -3.64 -17.92
C LEU A 294 3.95 -4.49 -18.91
N PRO A 295 3.35 -4.93 -20.02
CA PRO A 295 4.10 -5.56 -21.10
C PRO A 295 5.26 -4.68 -21.59
N PRO A 296 6.31 -5.28 -22.17
CA PRO A 296 7.33 -4.54 -22.91
C PRO A 296 6.73 -3.72 -24.06
N ALA A 297 7.46 -2.68 -24.48
CA ALA A 297 7.09 -1.79 -25.59
C ALA A 297 6.97 -2.51 -26.94
#